data_AF-A0AAW8JFB2-F1
#
_entry.id   AF-A0AAW8JFB2-F1
#
_cell.length_a   1.000
_cell.length_b   1.000
_cell.length_c   1.000
_cell.angle_alpha   90.00
_cell.angle_beta   90.00
_cell.angle_gamma   90.00
#
_symmetry.space_group_name_H-M   'P 1'
#
loop_
_entity.id
_entity.type
_entity.pdbx_description
1 polymer ?
#
loop_
_entity_poly.entity_id
_entity_poly.type
_entity_poly.pdbx_seq_one_letter_code
_entity_poly.pdbx_strand_id
1 'polypeptide(L)'
;MIKQLLLASFGLALSMSTLAEIESKNTRFGTFEIKENPDTGAETAYFNKKMIKPLIEGNNSLSLVGKYQIGGSDILLVQDNGGTGCPAELYFINITQTKVPVVSPRFGSCSDLIDVVANKDKIIVKMPVFLGIPEDPAMVKKLANKKVTYEYDGKVLKENGKLFKRSE
;
A
#
# COMPACT_ATOMS: atom_id res chain seq x y z
N MET A 1 -72.93 9.41 -0.44
CA MET A 1 -71.97 10.32 0.23
C MET A 1 -70.62 9.61 0.32
N ILE A 2 -69.54 10.31 -0.06
CA ILE A 2 -68.11 10.10 0.31
C ILE A 2 -67.45 8.81 -0.23
N LYS A 3 -66.77 8.91 -1.38
CA LYS A 3 -65.30 9.12 -1.58
C LYS A 3 -64.47 7.85 -1.30
N GLN A 4 -63.91 7.28 -2.36
CA GLN A 4 -62.60 6.62 -2.28
C GLN A 4 -61.71 7.20 -3.39
N LEU A 5 -60.75 8.01 -2.95
CA LEU A 5 -59.70 8.59 -3.79
C LEU A 5 -58.50 7.65 -3.65
N LEU A 6 -58.17 6.92 -4.72
CA LEU A 6 -56.95 6.12 -4.81
C LEU A 6 -55.76 7.06 -4.98
N LEU A 7 -54.99 7.28 -3.90
CA LEU A 7 -53.67 7.88 -3.95
C LEU A 7 -52.66 6.76 -4.24
N ALA A 8 -52.23 6.63 -5.49
CA ALA A 8 -51.07 5.83 -5.85
C ALA A 8 -49.81 6.60 -5.45
N SER A 9 -49.26 6.27 -4.28
CA SER A 9 -47.97 6.76 -3.82
C SER A 9 -46.86 6.10 -4.65
N PHE A 10 -46.30 6.86 -5.59
CA PHE A 10 -45.07 6.54 -6.31
C PHE A 10 -43.91 6.56 -5.30
N GLY A 11 -43.44 5.39 -4.89
CA GLY A 11 -42.24 5.25 -4.07
C GLY A 11 -41.00 5.47 -4.93
N LEU A 12 -40.32 6.60 -4.75
CA LEU A 12 -39.02 6.87 -5.36
C LEU A 12 -37.95 6.10 -4.58
N ALA A 13 -37.46 4.98 -5.13
CA ALA A 13 -36.33 4.28 -4.57
C ALA A 13 -35.05 5.09 -4.81
N LEU A 14 -34.54 5.78 -3.77
CA LEU A 14 -33.23 6.41 -3.79
C LEU A 14 -32.16 5.31 -3.75
N SER A 15 -31.53 5.04 -4.89
CA SER A 15 -30.33 4.21 -4.95
C SER A 15 -29.19 4.93 -4.23
N MET A 16 -28.77 4.41 -3.06
CA MET A 16 -27.56 4.88 -2.41
C MET A 16 -26.36 4.36 -3.20
N SER A 17 -25.77 5.22 -4.03
CA SER A 17 -24.47 4.95 -4.64
C SER A 17 -23.43 4.90 -3.52
N THR A 18 -22.78 3.76 -3.34
CA THR A 18 -21.61 3.63 -2.45
C THR A 18 -20.53 4.58 -2.96
N LEU A 19 -20.15 5.61 -2.19
CA LEU A 19 -18.95 6.37 -2.51
C LEU A 19 -17.75 5.42 -2.38
N ALA A 20 -16.94 5.32 -3.43
CA ALA A 20 -15.66 4.63 -3.36
C ALA A 20 -14.82 5.24 -2.22
N GLU A 21 -14.27 4.38 -1.37
CA GLU A 21 -13.48 4.81 -0.22
C GLU A 21 -12.12 5.33 -0.72
N ILE A 22 -11.86 6.62 -0.52
CA ILE A 22 -10.58 7.24 -0.85
C ILE A 22 -9.74 7.24 0.42
N GLU A 23 -8.67 6.46 0.45
CA GLU A 23 -7.67 6.59 1.50
C GLU A 23 -6.74 7.76 1.17
N SER A 24 -6.67 8.76 2.06
CA SER A 24 -5.88 9.98 1.82
C SER A 24 -4.95 10.33 2.97
N LYS A 25 -3.76 10.83 2.65
CA LYS A 25 -2.77 11.29 3.62
C LYS A 25 -2.06 12.56 3.15
N ASN A 26 -2.08 13.58 4.01
CA ASN A 26 -1.28 14.79 3.79
C ASN A 26 0.20 14.58 4.11
N THR A 27 1.05 15.13 3.25
CA THR A 27 2.51 15.29 3.42
C THR A 27 2.84 16.77 3.52
N ARG A 28 4.10 17.11 3.84
CA ARG A 28 4.59 18.50 3.80
C ARG A 28 4.55 19.12 2.40
N PHE A 29 4.42 18.31 1.35
CA PHE A 29 4.60 18.74 -0.05
C PHE A 29 3.37 18.57 -0.91
N GLY A 30 2.29 18.01 -0.36
CA GLY A 30 1.07 17.70 -1.09
C GLY A 30 0.27 16.55 -0.46
N THR A 31 -0.72 16.07 -1.20
CA THR A 31 -1.64 15.02 -0.73
C THR A 31 -1.39 13.73 -1.50
N PHE A 32 -1.26 12.64 -0.75
CA PHE A 32 -1.26 11.28 -1.26
C PHE A 32 -2.66 10.70 -1.16
N GLU A 33 -3.07 9.95 -2.18
CA GLU A 33 -4.39 9.33 -2.27
C GLU A 33 -4.25 7.92 -2.85
N ILE A 34 -4.93 6.95 -2.27
CA ILE A 34 -5.25 5.67 -2.89
C ILE A 34 -6.72 5.72 -3.25
N LYS A 35 -7.03 5.40 -4.51
CA LYS A 35 -8.40 5.34 -5.02
C LYS A 35 -8.45 4.44 -6.24
N GLU A 36 -9.65 3.99 -6.58
CA GLU A 36 -9.90 3.22 -7.80
C GLU A 36 -9.54 4.03 -9.05
N ASN A 37 -8.77 3.40 -9.94
CA ASN A 37 -8.53 3.89 -11.27
C ASN A 37 -9.75 3.57 -12.16
N PRO A 38 -10.44 4.57 -12.72
CA PRO A 38 -11.66 4.35 -13.50
C PRO A 38 -11.44 3.53 -14.78
N ASP A 39 -10.20 3.47 -15.27
CA ASP A 39 -9.88 2.74 -16.51
C ASP A 39 -9.63 1.25 -16.25
N THR A 40 -9.07 0.90 -15.08
CA THR A 40 -8.65 -0.48 -14.75
C THR A 40 -9.51 -1.12 -13.65
N GLY A 41 -10.22 -0.31 -12.86
CA GLY A 41 -10.92 -0.75 -11.65
C GLY A 41 -10.00 -1.09 -10.48
N ALA A 42 -8.68 -0.93 -10.62
CA ALA A 42 -7.71 -1.26 -9.59
C ALA A 42 -7.44 -0.06 -8.68
N GLU A 43 -7.25 -0.31 -7.38
CA GLU A 43 -6.74 0.72 -6.47
C GLU A 43 -5.35 1.18 -6.88
N THR A 44 -5.18 2.49 -7.06
CA THR A 44 -3.98 3.11 -7.62
C THR A 44 -3.49 4.24 -6.73
N ALA A 45 -2.16 4.39 -6.66
CA ALA A 45 -1.53 5.46 -5.90
C ALA A 45 -1.42 6.78 -6.69
N TYR A 46 -1.89 7.87 -6.09
CA TYR A 46 -1.84 9.22 -6.63
C TYR A 46 -1.11 10.17 -5.68
N PHE A 47 -0.43 11.16 -6.26
CA PHE A 47 0.10 12.31 -5.54
C PHE A 47 -0.31 13.61 -6.23
N ASN A 48 -0.91 14.53 -5.48
CA ASN A 48 -1.48 15.77 -6.00
C ASN A 48 -2.38 15.51 -7.24
N LYS A 49 -3.28 14.53 -7.13
CA LYS A 49 -4.23 14.11 -8.17
C LYS A 49 -3.60 13.53 -9.45
N LYS A 50 -2.29 13.30 -9.48
CA LYS A 50 -1.60 12.64 -10.59
C LYS A 50 -1.19 11.23 -10.20
N MET A 51 -1.34 10.27 -11.10
CA MET A 51 -0.81 8.92 -10.88
C MET A 51 0.69 8.99 -10.62
N ILE A 52 1.14 8.26 -9.62
CA ILE A 52 2.57 8.12 -9.33
C ILE A 52 3.23 7.31 -10.46
N LYS A 53 4.49 7.60 -10.75
CA LYS A 53 5.31 6.86 -11.71
C LYS A 53 6.58 6.31 -11.02
N PRO A 54 6.94 5.03 -11.23
CA PRO A 54 6.19 3.99 -11.95
C PRO A 54 4.78 3.76 -11.37
N LEU A 55 3.88 3.21 -12.19
CA LEU A 55 2.50 2.93 -11.78
C LEU A 55 2.51 1.97 -10.60
N ILE A 56 1.75 2.31 -9.55
CA ILE A 56 1.53 1.46 -8.38
C ILE A 56 0.03 1.18 -8.34
N GLU A 57 -0.32 -0.03 -8.75
CA GLU A 57 -1.67 -0.60 -8.70
C GLU A 57 -1.64 -1.79 -7.74
N GLY A 58 -2.67 -1.91 -6.92
CA GLY A 58 -2.83 -3.04 -6.02
C GLY A 58 -3.23 -4.29 -6.78
N ASN A 59 -2.68 -5.44 -6.38
CA ASN A 59 -3.07 -6.73 -6.92
C ASN A 59 -4.53 -7.05 -6.53
N ASN A 60 -4.84 -6.99 -5.23
CA ASN A 60 -6.23 -6.99 -4.74
C ASN A 60 -6.63 -5.62 -4.19
N SER A 61 -5.73 -4.95 -3.47
CA SER A 61 -5.92 -3.60 -2.94
C SER A 61 -4.57 -2.97 -2.60
N LEU A 62 -4.56 -1.67 -2.33
CA LEU A 62 -3.45 -0.94 -1.76
C LEU A 62 -3.79 -0.46 -0.36
N SER A 63 -2.79 -0.28 0.49
CA SER A 63 -2.98 0.31 1.82
C SER A 63 -1.80 1.17 2.22
N LEU A 64 -2.05 2.30 2.88
CA LEU A 64 -0.99 3.09 3.48
C LEU A 64 -0.58 2.52 4.84
N VAL A 65 0.57 1.85 4.90
CA VAL A 65 1.14 1.32 6.15
C VAL A 65 1.57 2.46 7.07
N GLY A 66 2.14 3.53 6.52
CA GLY A 66 2.56 4.66 7.34
C GLY A 66 3.23 5.79 6.58
N LYS A 67 3.39 6.92 7.30
CA LYS A 67 4.15 8.09 6.84
C LYS A 67 5.27 8.38 7.82
N TYR A 68 6.48 8.55 7.29
CA TYR A 68 7.71 8.79 8.03
C TYR A 68 8.44 10.02 7.49
N GLN A 69 9.48 10.43 8.19
CA GLN A 69 10.31 11.57 7.79
C GLN A 69 11.79 11.20 7.88
N ILE A 70 12.53 11.47 6.81
CA ILE A 70 13.99 11.37 6.77
C ILE A 70 14.50 12.70 6.22
N GLY A 71 15.17 13.49 7.05
CA GLY A 71 15.60 14.85 6.71
C GLY A 71 14.49 15.70 6.07
N GLY A 72 14.76 16.20 4.87
CA GLY A 72 13.84 17.04 4.08
C GLY A 72 12.74 16.28 3.33
N SER A 73 12.61 14.96 3.51
CA SER A 73 11.66 14.11 2.79
C SER A 73 10.52 13.60 3.68
N ASP A 74 9.31 13.53 3.13
CA ASP A 74 8.25 12.67 3.66
C ASP A 74 8.30 11.34 2.90
N ILE A 75 8.34 10.23 3.63
CA ILE A 75 8.38 8.88 3.05
C ILE A 75 7.08 8.17 3.38
N LEU A 76 6.37 7.68 2.37
CA LEU A 76 5.20 6.82 2.55
C LEU A 76 5.62 5.37 2.37
N LEU A 77 5.14 4.49 3.23
CA LEU A 77 5.23 3.05 3.06
C LEU A 77 3.84 2.56 2.63
N VAL A 78 3.75 2.07 1.41
CA VAL A 78 2.51 1.57 0.81
C VAL A 78 2.63 0.07 0.64
N GLN A 79 1.57 -0.64 1.00
CA GLN A 79 1.44 -2.08 0.83
C GLN A 79 0.57 -2.38 -0.37
N ASP A 80 1.06 -3.28 -1.22
CA ASP A 80 0.31 -3.98 -2.25
C ASP A 80 -0.15 -5.31 -1.66
N ASN A 81 -1.46 -5.42 -1.46
CA ASN A 81 -2.09 -6.59 -0.88
C ASN A 81 -2.31 -7.62 -2.00
N GLY A 82 -1.58 -8.74 -1.93
CA GLY A 82 -1.62 -9.83 -2.91
C GLY A 82 -2.22 -11.11 -2.33
N GLY A 83 -2.62 -12.06 -3.18
CA GLY A 83 -3.33 -13.27 -2.76
C GLY A 83 -2.53 -14.25 -1.87
N THR A 84 -3.04 -15.47 -1.72
CA THR A 84 -2.45 -16.49 -0.82
C THR A 84 -1.00 -16.85 -1.12
N GLY A 85 -0.52 -16.66 -2.35
CA GLY A 85 0.86 -16.90 -2.74
C GLY A 85 1.84 -15.78 -2.36
N CYS A 86 1.36 -14.55 -2.22
CA CYS A 86 2.17 -13.43 -1.74
C CYS A 86 1.28 -12.35 -1.08
N PRO A 87 0.92 -12.53 0.20
CA PRO A 87 0.01 -11.65 0.92
C PRO A 87 0.35 -10.16 0.87
N ALA A 88 1.64 -9.82 1.01
CA ALA A 88 2.06 -8.43 1.07
C ALA A 88 3.42 -8.18 0.40
N GLU A 89 3.42 -7.21 -0.52
CA GLU A 89 4.62 -6.52 -1.00
C GLU A 89 4.50 -5.02 -0.70
N LEU A 90 5.61 -4.30 -0.77
CA LEU A 90 5.75 -2.95 -0.25
C LEU A 90 6.46 -2.05 -1.26
N TYR A 91 6.17 -0.75 -1.14
CA TYR A 91 6.83 0.34 -1.84
C TYR A 91 7.15 1.45 -0.86
N PHE A 92 8.35 2.03 -0.98
CA PHE A 92 8.62 3.34 -0.44
C PHE A 92 8.34 4.39 -1.50
N ILE A 93 7.64 5.45 -1.11
CA ILE A 93 7.40 6.63 -1.95
C ILE A 93 8.05 7.82 -1.24
N ASN A 94 9.17 8.31 -1.78
CA ASN A 94 9.86 9.49 -1.28
C ASN A 94 9.31 10.74 -1.94
N ILE A 95 8.81 11.66 -1.12
CA ILE A 95 8.27 12.95 -1.53
C ILE A 95 9.13 14.05 -0.93
N THR A 96 9.65 14.89 -1.81
CA THR A 96 10.48 16.05 -1.46
C THR A 96 9.80 17.35 -1.89
N GLN A 97 10.48 18.48 -1.65
CA GLN A 97 10.03 19.80 -2.10
C GLN A 97 9.85 19.91 -3.62
N THR A 98 10.46 19.03 -4.43
CA THR A 98 10.23 19.00 -5.88
C THR A 98 8.81 18.57 -6.26
N LYS A 99 8.07 17.95 -5.32
CA LYS A 99 6.72 17.40 -5.51
C LYS A 99 6.63 16.33 -6.60
N VAL A 100 7.76 15.77 -7.03
CA VAL A 100 7.84 14.60 -7.90
C VAL A 100 8.18 13.40 -7.03
N PRO A 101 7.25 12.46 -6.82
CA PRO A 101 7.52 11.27 -6.02
C PRO A 101 8.59 10.39 -6.67
N VAL A 102 9.48 9.82 -5.85
CA VAL A 102 10.44 8.79 -6.27
C VAL A 102 10.05 7.49 -5.57
N VAL A 103 9.79 6.45 -6.34
CA VAL A 103 9.35 5.15 -5.82
C VAL A 103 10.53 4.19 -5.74
N SER A 104 10.64 3.43 -4.65
CA SER A 104 11.57 2.32 -4.57
C SER A 104 11.16 1.17 -5.52
N PRO A 105 12.06 0.22 -5.82
CA PRO A 105 11.62 -1.08 -6.28
C PRO A 105 10.59 -1.69 -5.31
N ARG A 106 9.64 -2.46 -5.84
CA ARG A 106 8.73 -3.28 -5.04
C ARG A 106 9.52 -4.32 -4.26
N PHE A 107 9.28 -4.44 -2.96
CA PHE A 107 10.03 -5.31 -2.04
C PHE A 107 9.11 -6.00 -1.03
N GLY A 108 9.65 -6.95 -0.27
CA GLY A 108 8.92 -7.64 0.79
C GLY A 108 9.16 -9.15 0.73
N SER A 109 8.95 -9.82 1.86
CA SER A 109 9.10 -11.27 1.95
C SER A 109 7.79 -12.02 1.69
N CYS A 110 6.77 -11.37 1.13
CA CYS A 110 5.38 -11.82 1.01
C CYS A 110 4.57 -11.90 2.32
N SER A 111 5.19 -11.80 3.51
CA SER A 111 4.43 -11.83 4.77
C SER A 111 3.72 -10.50 5.05
N ASP A 112 2.45 -10.55 5.43
CA ASP A 112 1.64 -9.41 5.90
C ASP A 112 1.97 -8.98 7.35
N LEU A 113 2.81 -9.74 8.06
CA LEU A 113 3.30 -9.42 9.38
C LEU A 113 4.46 -8.42 9.30
N ILE A 114 4.11 -7.14 9.24
CA ILE A 114 5.06 -6.05 9.01
C ILE A 114 5.37 -5.32 10.32
N ASP A 115 6.64 -5.33 10.71
CA ASP A 115 7.17 -4.54 11.84
C ASP A 115 8.03 -3.38 11.29
N VAL A 116 7.67 -2.14 11.64
CA VAL A 116 8.34 -0.93 11.12
C VAL A 116 8.95 -0.13 12.26
N VAL A 117 10.24 0.15 12.12
CA VAL A 117 10.99 1.05 13.00
C VAL A 117 11.61 2.15 12.16
N ALA A 118 11.27 3.40 12.47
CA ALA A 118 11.81 4.55 11.76
C ALA A 118 12.57 5.48 12.73
N ASN A 119 13.61 6.11 12.21
CA ASN A 119 14.30 7.22 12.85
C ASN A 119 14.62 8.31 11.81
N LYS A 120 15.36 9.34 12.22
CA LYS A 120 15.69 10.49 11.37
C LYS A 120 16.55 10.15 10.15
N ASP A 121 17.24 9.01 10.15
CA ASP A 121 18.24 8.62 9.16
C ASP A 121 17.75 7.49 8.24
N LYS A 122 16.88 6.60 8.74
CA LYS A 122 16.36 5.46 7.98
C LYS A 122 15.05 4.90 8.52
N ILE A 123 14.37 4.16 7.65
CA ILE A 123 13.24 3.29 7.98
C ILE A 123 13.70 1.83 7.84
N ILE A 124 13.39 1.02 8.84
CA ILE A 124 13.66 -0.41 8.88
C ILE A 124 12.33 -1.13 8.88
N VAL A 125 12.13 -2.03 7.93
CA VAL A 125 10.98 -2.92 7.86
C VAL A 125 11.47 -4.34 8.10
N LYS A 126 10.84 -5.05 9.03
CA LYS A 126 11.12 -6.46 9.32
C LYS A 126 9.88 -7.27 9.01
N MET A 127 10.08 -8.33 8.23
CA MET A 127 9.01 -9.25 7.84
C MET A 127 9.48 -10.69 8.06
N PRO A 128 8.66 -11.58 8.62
CA PRO A 128 8.95 -13.01 8.65
C PRO A 128 9.18 -13.56 7.24
N VAL A 129 9.98 -14.63 7.13
CA VAL A 129 10.07 -15.38 5.86
C VAL A 129 8.72 -16.03 5.60
N PHE A 130 8.12 -15.76 4.44
CA PHE A 130 6.91 -16.42 3.98
C PHE A 130 7.26 -17.72 3.26
N LEU A 131 6.55 -18.80 3.60
CA LEU A 131 6.78 -20.13 3.03
C LEU A 131 5.64 -20.61 2.12
N GLY A 132 4.57 -19.82 1.97
CA GLY A 132 3.35 -20.29 1.33
C GLY A 132 2.73 -21.47 2.08
N ILE A 133 2.20 -22.44 1.34
CA ILE A 133 1.74 -23.72 1.89
C ILE A 133 2.98 -24.62 2.04
N PRO A 134 3.43 -24.91 3.26
CA PRO A 134 4.68 -25.64 3.44
C PRO A 134 4.49 -27.13 3.17
N GLU A 135 5.36 -27.70 2.33
CA GLU A 135 5.39 -29.14 2.04
C GLU A 135 6.26 -29.95 3.02
N ASP A 136 7.23 -29.29 3.69
CA ASP A 136 8.16 -29.92 4.63
C ASP A 136 8.10 -29.28 6.05
N PRO A 137 7.63 -30.02 7.07
CA PRO A 137 7.61 -29.55 8.46
C PRO A 137 8.98 -29.14 9.03
N ALA A 138 10.09 -29.76 8.56
CA ALA A 138 11.43 -29.41 9.03
C ALA A 138 11.85 -28.01 8.54
N MET A 139 11.49 -27.68 7.29
CA MET A 139 11.68 -26.34 6.72
C MET A 139 10.88 -25.29 7.50
N VAL A 140 9.62 -25.58 7.84
CA VAL A 140 8.79 -24.69 8.67
C VAL A 140 9.48 -24.38 9.99
N LYS A 141 9.92 -25.41 10.71
CA LYS A 141 10.60 -25.23 12.00
C LYS A 141 11.88 -24.39 11.86
N LYS A 142 12.66 -24.60 10.79
CA LYS A 142 13.91 -23.86 10.53
C LYS A 142 13.67 -22.37 10.27
N LEU A 143 12.58 -22.04 9.59
CA LEU A 143 12.32 -20.69 9.08
C LEU A 143 11.27 -19.91 9.89
N ALA A 144 10.55 -20.55 10.82
CA ALA A 144 9.50 -19.93 11.63
C ALA A 144 9.91 -18.63 12.34
N ASN A 145 11.16 -18.52 12.76
CA ASN A 145 11.69 -17.33 13.46
C ASN A 145 12.62 -16.48 12.58
N LYS A 146 12.80 -16.84 11.30
CA LYS A 146 13.64 -16.07 10.39
C LYS A 146 12.87 -14.86 9.89
N LYS A 147 13.54 -13.72 9.89
CA LYS A 147 13.03 -12.45 9.38
C LYS A 147 13.95 -11.93 8.29
N VAL A 148 13.36 -11.30 7.30
CA VAL A 148 14.03 -10.48 6.30
C VAL A 148 13.96 -9.02 6.78
N THR A 149 15.08 -8.31 6.68
CA THR A 149 15.16 -6.90 7.06
C THR A 149 15.38 -6.05 5.82
N TYR A 150 14.52 -5.05 5.63
CA TYR A 150 14.62 -4.04 4.60
C TYR A 150 14.97 -2.69 5.22
N GLU A 151 16.02 -2.04 4.73
CA GLU A 151 16.47 -0.74 5.26
C GLU A 151 16.45 0.31 4.14
N TYR A 152 15.80 1.43 4.38
CA TYR A 152 15.68 2.53 3.43
C TYR A 152 16.12 3.85 4.05
N ASP A 153 17.10 4.52 3.44
CA ASP A 153 17.66 5.80 3.90
C ASP A 153 17.07 7.02 3.17
N GLY A 154 15.97 6.82 2.43
CA GLY A 154 15.38 7.83 1.55
C GLY A 154 15.94 7.80 0.12
N LYS A 155 16.98 7.03 -0.17
CA LYS A 155 17.55 6.89 -1.52
C LYS A 155 17.81 5.45 -1.90
N VAL A 156 18.44 4.70 -0.99
CA VAL A 156 18.91 3.35 -1.20
C VAL A 156 18.09 2.39 -0.35
N LEU A 157 17.57 1.35 -0.99
CA LEU A 157 16.95 0.21 -0.32
C LEU A 157 17.98 -0.92 -0.19
N LYS A 158 18.05 -1.52 0.99
CA LYS A 158 18.88 -2.70 1.26
C LYS A 158 18.02 -3.84 1.79
N GLU A 159 18.37 -5.06 1.43
CA GLU A 159 17.84 -6.28 2.02
C GLU A 159 18.97 -6.99 2.78
N ASN A 160 18.75 -7.25 4.07
CA ASN A 160 19.72 -7.91 4.95
C ASN A 160 21.13 -7.29 4.84
N GLY A 161 21.19 -5.96 4.78
CA GLY A 161 22.42 -5.17 4.67
C GLY A 161 23.04 -5.07 3.26
N LYS A 162 22.52 -5.80 2.27
CA LYS A 162 23.00 -5.75 0.88
C LYS A 162 22.11 -4.84 0.04
N LEU A 163 22.68 -4.16 -0.95
CA LEU A 163 21.92 -3.33 -1.88
C LEU A 163 20.80 -4.16 -2.52
N PHE A 164 19.56 -3.71 -2.37
CA PHE A 164 18.42 -4.38 -2.97
C PHE A 164 18.40 -4.05 -4.46
N LYS A 165 18.43 -5.09 -5.27
CA LYS A 165 18.18 -5.02 -6.70
C LYS A 165 17.10 -6.04 -6.98
N ARG A 166 15.95 -5.58 -7.45
CA ARG A 166 14.94 -6.48 -7.98
C ARG A 166 15.53 -7.06 -9.28
N SER A 167 15.63 -8.38 -9.37
CA SER A 167 15.84 -9.03 -10.66
C SER A 167 14.59 -8.78 -11.49
N GLU A 168 14.74 -8.06 -12.60
CA GLU A 168 13.68 -7.83 -13.60
C GLU A 168 13.15 -9.14 -14.17
#